data_AF-A0A962IEQ5-F1
#
_entry.id   AF-A0A962IEQ5-F1
#
_cell.length_a   1.000
_cell.length_b   1.000
_cell.length_c   1.000
_cell.angle_alpha   90.00
_cell.angle_beta   90.00
_cell.angle_gamma   90.00
#
_symmetry.space_group_name_H-M   'P 1'
#
loop_
_entity.id
_entity.type
_entity.pdbx_description
1 polymer ?
#
loop_
_entity_poly.entity_id
_entity_poly.type
_entity_poly.pdbx_seq_one_letter_code
_entity_poly.pdbx_strand_id
1 'polypeptide(L)'
;MNLWLSAGIIFTVLAILFLLYRWGNIRCIGVTPTHTFTFVAILFTSGLDVGLIMFPLTEFGTYADTAGNPEYAFTNPLALEFGFWGFLIWGFYFLTCFYFCIIEPRVKFFELPAVKWINNVVIIGTCAFTAYLLLSNLPWYLPQIGDGESIVITFYVIVFCVILAATYSSTDIKYVRILSLASTWLFLALIAGLWIGAAIAPQVFVEQLGLVGAYFTSLPSFILPIND
;
A
#
# COMPACT_ATOMS: atom_id res chain seq x y z
N MET A 1 21.54 1.27 13.28
CA MET A 1 20.47 0.50 12.63
C MET A 1 20.57 0.61 11.11
N ASN A 2 20.85 1.82 10.60
CA ASN A 2 20.95 2.15 9.19
C ASN A 2 21.79 1.24 8.28
N LEU A 3 23.00 0.80 8.66
CA LEU A 3 23.83 -0.02 7.78
C LEU A 3 23.15 -1.34 7.34
N TRP A 4 22.49 -2.04 8.27
CA TRP A 4 21.82 -3.30 7.98
C TRP A 4 20.59 -3.10 7.10
N LEU A 5 19.84 -2.03 7.35
CA LEU A 5 18.68 -1.66 6.55
C LEU A 5 19.09 -1.28 5.13
N SER A 6 20.09 -0.42 4.97
CA SER A 6 20.66 -0.06 3.67
C SER A 6 21.18 -1.28 2.91
N ALA A 7 21.94 -2.15 3.58
CA ALA A 7 22.43 -3.38 2.97
C ALA A 7 21.29 -4.30 2.51
N GLY A 8 20.23 -4.41 3.32
CA GLY A 8 19.02 -5.16 2.98
C GLY A 8 18.30 -4.60 1.75
N ILE A 9 18.10 -3.28 1.68
CA ILE A 9 17.45 -2.63 0.54
C ILE A 9 18.27 -2.82 -0.74
N ILE A 10 19.58 -2.59 -0.70
CA ILE A 10 20.47 -2.79 -1.84
C ILE A 10 20.41 -4.25 -2.32
N PHE A 11 20.49 -5.20 -1.38
CA PHE A 11 20.36 -6.63 -1.71
C PHE A 11 19.02 -6.93 -2.38
N THR A 12 17.91 -6.40 -1.86
CA THR A 12 16.57 -6.57 -2.44
C THR A 12 16.52 -6.03 -3.87
N VAL A 13 17.01 -4.81 -4.11
CA VAL A 13 17.03 -4.22 -5.46
C VAL A 13 17.86 -5.07 -6.42
N LEU A 14 19.05 -5.51 -6.00
CA LEU A 14 19.90 -6.38 -6.81
C LEU A 14 19.24 -7.74 -7.09
N ALA A 15 18.55 -8.32 -6.09
CA ALA A 15 17.79 -9.54 -6.26
C ALA A 15 16.67 -9.37 -7.28
N ILE A 16 15.89 -8.29 -7.20
CA ILE A 16 14.82 -7.98 -8.18
C ILE A 16 15.41 -7.91 -9.59
N LEU A 17 16.49 -7.14 -9.79
CA LEU A 17 17.14 -7.00 -11.09
C LEU A 17 17.63 -8.35 -11.62
N PHE A 18 18.24 -9.17 -10.77
CA PHE A 18 18.69 -10.51 -11.13
C PHE A 18 17.52 -11.42 -11.52
N LEU A 19 16.43 -11.41 -10.75
CA LEU A 19 15.24 -12.22 -11.02
C LEU A 19 14.59 -11.83 -12.35
N LEU A 20 14.46 -10.52 -12.61
CA LEU A 20 13.94 -10.00 -13.88
C LEU A 20 14.84 -10.40 -15.06
N TYR A 21 16.17 -10.27 -14.91
CA TYR A 21 17.12 -10.69 -15.94
C TYR A 21 17.02 -12.19 -16.25
N ARG A 22 16.93 -13.04 -15.22
CA ARG A 22 17.01 -14.50 -15.36
C ARG A 22 15.67 -15.17 -15.68
N TRP A 23 14.56 -14.61 -15.21
CA TRP A 23 13.22 -15.21 -15.26
C TRP A 23 12.10 -14.26 -15.68
N GLY A 24 12.39 -13.02 -16.11
CA GLY A 24 11.36 -12.03 -16.47
C GLY A 24 10.41 -12.43 -17.60
N ASN A 25 10.80 -13.42 -18.42
CA ASN A 25 9.98 -13.94 -19.52
C ASN A 25 9.20 -15.22 -19.17
N ILE A 26 9.26 -15.70 -17.93
CA ILE A 26 8.47 -16.87 -17.51
C ILE A 26 6.99 -16.50 -17.42
N ARG A 27 6.15 -17.27 -18.12
CA ARG A 27 4.70 -17.14 -18.01
C ARG A 27 4.21 -17.90 -16.77
N CYS A 28 3.62 -17.16 -15.83
CA CYS A 28 2.93 -17.73 -14.68
C CYS A 28 1.46 -17.97 -15.04
N ILE A 29 1.02 -19.23 -15.01
CA ILE A 29 -0.36 -19.61 -15.39
C ILE A 29 -1.11 -20.00 -14.12
N GLY A 30 -2.09 -19.18 -13.72
CA GLY A 30 -2.97 -19.45 -12.60
C GLY A 30 -4.23 -20.22 -13.00
N VAL A 31 -4.91 -20.82 -12.02
CA VAL A 31 -6.15 -21.60 -12.20
C VAL A 31 -7.39 -20.72 -12.40
N THR A 32 -7.29 -19.42 -12.10
CA THR A 32 -8.41 -18.47 -12.18
C THR A 32 -8.00 -17.23 -12.98
N PRO A 33 -7.95 -17.32 -14.32
CA PRO A 33 -7.57 -16.18 -15.14
C PRO A 33 -8.61 -15.06 -15.05
N THR A 34 -8.13 -13.81 -15.04
CA THR A 34 -8.96 -12.62 -15.07
C THR A 34 -8.51 -11.69 -16.20
N HIS A 35 -9.40 -10.83 -16.69
CA HIS A 35 -9.01 -9.78 -17.63
C HIS A 35 -7.97 -8.85 -17.00
N THR A 36 -7.08 -8.30 -17.84
CA THR A 36 -5.96 -7.45 -17.40
C THR A 36 -6.42 -6.27 -16.54
N PHE A 37 -7.51 -5.59 -16.92
CA PHE A 37 -8.02 -4.47 -16.14
C PHE A 37 -8.51 -4.90 -14.74
N THR A 38 -9.24 -6.01 -14.66
CA THR A 38 -9.65 -6.59 -13.38
C THR A 38 -8.46 -6.97 -12.52
N PHE A 39 -7.43 -7.57 -13.12
CA PHE A 39 -6.22 -7.92 -12.40
C PHE A 39 -5.50 -6.69 -11.84
N VAL A 40 -5.35 -5.63 -12.64
CA VAL A 40 -4.80 -4.35 -12.20
C VAL A 40 -5.65 -3.74 -11.09
N ALA A 41 -6.98 -3.76 -11.21
CA ALA A 41 -7.87 -3.26 -10.17
C ALA A 41 -7.69 -4.01 -8.84
N ILE A 42 -7.58 -5.35 -8.88
CA ILE A 42 -7.34 -6.18 -7.69
C ILE A 42 -5.99 -5.83 -7.03
N LEU A 43 -4.92 -5.69 -7.83
CA LEU A 43 -3.60 -5.30 -7.31
C LEU A 43 -3.63 -3.90 -6.71
N PHE A 44 -4.25 -2.95 -7.41
CA PHE A 44 -4.39 -1.58 -6.97
C PHE A 44 -5.16 -1.48 -5.66
N THR A 45 -6.30 -2.16 -5.54
CA THR A 45 -7.14 -2.11 -4.32
C THR A 45 -6.52 -2.83 -3.13
N SER A 46 -5.57 -3.74 -3.35
CA SER A 46 -4.84 -4.39 -2.26
C SER A 46 -3.95 -3.42 -1.46
N GLY A 47 -3.55 -2.29 -2.06
CA GLY A 47 -2.77 -1.23 -1.38
C GLY A 47 -3.55 0.07 -1.13
N LEU A 48 -4.85 0.12 -1.45
CA LEU A 48 -5.61 1.37 -1.55
C LEU A 48 -5.87 2.07 -0.21
N ASP A 49 -6.24 1.33 0.83
CA ASP A 49 -6.74 1.92 2.08
C ASP A 49 -5.64 2.67 2.85
N VAL A 50 -4.83 1.93 3.61
CA VAL A 50 -3.81 2.52 4.46
C VAL A 50 -2.72 3.23 3.64
N GLY A 51 -2.26 2.60 2.56
CA GLY A 51 -1.12 3.08 1.77
C GLY A 51 -1.42 4.23 0.79
N LEU A 52 -2.65 4.35 0.28
CA LEU A 52 -2.98 5.37 -0.74
C LEU A 52 -4.04 6.39 -0.31
N ILE A 53 -4.74 6.18 0.81
CA ILE A 53 -5.68 7.15 1.37
C ILE A 53 -5.18 7.64 2.72
N MET A 54 -5.01 6.74 3.70
CA MET A 54 -4.78 7.14 5.09
C MET A 54 -3.43 7.84 5.28
N PHE A 55 -2.33 7.21 4.87
CA PHE A 55 -1.00 7.78 5.07
C PHE A 55 -0.78 9.05 4.26
N PRO A 56 -1.13 9.12 2.96
CA PRO A 56 -0.99 10.38 2.23
C PRO A 56 -1.79 11.54 2.82
N LEU A 57 -2.95 11.30 3.44
CA LEU A 57 -3.72 12.37 4.07
C LEU A 57 -3.19 12.79 5.44
N THR A 58 -2.47 11.92 6.13
CA THR A 58 -1.96 12.17 7.49
C THR A 58 -0.49 12.59 7.50
N GLU A 59 0.31 12.14 6.54
CA GLU A 59 1.75 12.37 6.46
C GLU A 59 2.14 13.59 5.61
N PHE A 60 1.31 13.97 4.61
CA PHE A 60 1.61 15.09 3.72
C PHE A 60 1.92 16.39 4.47
N GLY A 61 1.21 16.64 5.57
CA GLY A 61 1.45 17.81 6.45
C GLY A 61 2.84 17.78 7.11
N THR A 62 3.28 16.60 7.54
CA THR A 62 4.62 16.37 8.11
C THR A 62 5.71 16.65 7.07
N TYR A 63 5.51 16.17 5.84
CA TYR A 63 6.44 16.41 4.73
C TYR A 63 6.49 17.89 4.32
N ALA A 64 5.39 18.63 4.48
CA ALA A 64 5.33 20.06 4.20
C ALA A 64 6.02 20.91 5.29
N ASP A 65 6.03 20.46 6.55
CA ASP A 65 6.70 21.14 7.66
C ASP A 65 8.20 20.84 7.70
N THR A 66 8.94 21.47 6.78
CA THR A 66 10.41 21.36 6.71
C THR A 66 11.14 22.04 7.86
N ALA A 67 10.47 22.89 8.64
CA ALA A 67 11.06 23.50 9.84
C ALA A 67 11.06 22.51 11.01
N GLY A 68 9.97 21.75 11.17
CA GLY A 68 9.86 20.67 12.14
C GLY A 68 10.60 19.38 11.72
N ASN A 69 10.64 19.10 10.42
CA ASN A 69 11.19 17.86 9.86
C ASN A 69 12.22 18.16 8.74
N PRO A 70 13.42 18.65 9.10
CA PRO A 70 14.42 19.08 8.13
C PRO A 70 14.94 17.94 7.23
N GLU A 71 14.80 16.68 7.64
CA GLU A 71 15.15 15.50 6.84
C GLU A 71 14.38 15.41 5.52
N TYR A 72 13.20 16.02 5.41
CA TYR A 72 12.34 15.98 4.23
C TYR A 72 12.55 17.18 3.30
N ALA A 73 13.41 18.13 3.67
CA ALA A 73 13.62 19.37 2.92
C ALA A 73 14.37 19.21 1.58
N PHE A 74 14.84 18.00 1.25
CA PHE A 74 15.58 17.74 0.00
C PHE A 74 14.71 17.77 -1.26
N THR A 75 13.38 17.71 -1.11
CA THR A 75 12.43 17.79 -2.23
C THR A 75 11.10 18.37 -1.74
N ASN A 76 10.02 18.19 -2.50
CA ASN A 76 8.68 18.64 -2.14
C ASN A 76 7.80 17.49 -1.60
N PRO A 77 6.74 17.79 -0.82
CA PRO A 77 5.85 16.79 -0.22
C PRO A 77 5.25 15.80 -1.23
N LEU A 78 4.88 16.27 -2.42
CA LEU A 78 4.27 15.40 -3.43
C LEU A 78 5.26 14.38 -4.00
N ALA A 79 6.52 14.77 -4.17
CA ALA A 79 7.59 13.86 -4.57
C ALA A 79 7.96 12.87 -3.46
N LEU A 80 7.85 13.27 -2.19
CA LEU A 80 8.06 12.39 -1.03
C LEU A 80 7.00 11.28 -0.98
N GLU A 81 5.72 11.66 -1.04
CA GLU A 81 4.59 10.73 -1.11
C GLU A 81 4.75 9.74 -2.27
N PHE A 82 5.08 10.27 -3.45
CA PHE A 82 5.30 9.44 -4.63
C PHE A 82 6.52 8.51 -4.46
N GLY A 83 7.57 8.95 -3.78
CA GLY A 83 8.75 8.13 -3.52
C GLY A 83 8.48 6.98 -2.56
N PHE A 84 7.71 7.23 -1.49
CA PHE A 84 7.40 6.22 -0.47
C PHE A 84 6.33 5.21 -0.93
N TRP A 85 5.31 5.67 -1.66
CA TRP A 85 4.16 4.84 -2.05
C TRP A 85 4.17 4.41 -3.52
N GLY A 86 5.05 5.01 -4.32
CA GLY A 86 5.30 4.64 -5.71
C GLY A 86 6.24 3.44 -5.79
N PHE A 87 7.27 3.50 -6.62
CA PHE A 87 7.91 2.30 -7.20
C PHE A 87 8.55 1.30 -6.21
N LEU A 88 9.32 1.76 -5.22
CA LEU A 88 10.21 0.88 -4.45
C LEU A 88 9.45 -0.14 -3.61
N ILE A 89 8.34 0.28 -2.96
CA ILE A 89 7.54 -0.61 -2.12
C ILE A 89 6.92 -1.78 -2.92
N TRP A 90 6.49 -1.53 -4.16
CA TRP A 90 5.99 -2.60 -5.04
C TRP A 90 7.07 -3.58 -5.46
N GLY A 91 8.34 -3.16 -5.48
CA GLY A 91 9.48 -4.05 -5.69
C GLY A 91 9.59 -5.12 -4.59
N PHE A 92 9.33 -4.76 -3.33
CA PHE A 92 9.30 -5.74 -2.24
C PHE A 92 8.15 -6.73 -2.40
N TYR A 93 6.96 -6.26 -2.79
CA TYR A 93 5.83 -7.15 -3.09
C TYR A 93 6.14 -8.09 -4.27
N PHE A 94 6.84 -7.60 -5.30
CA PHE A 94 7.28 -8.43 -6.42
C PHE A 94 8.14 -9.62 -5.98
N LEU A 95 9.09 -9.45 -5.05
CA LEU A 95 9.91 -10.58 -4.56
C LEU A 95 9.07 -11.68 -3.94
N THR A 96 8.10 -11.31 -3.09
CA THR A 96 7.20 -12.26 -2.45
C THR A 96 6.31 -12.95 -3.49
N CYS A 97 5.74 -12.21 -4.44
CA CYS A 97 4.98 -12.77 -5.55
C CYS A 97 5.82 -13.73 -6.40
N PHE A 98 7.07 -13.35 -6.71
CA PHE A 98 7.99 -14.19 -7.47
C PHE A 98 8.25 -15.53 -6.74
N TYR A 99 8.51 -15.46 -5.42
CA TYR A 99 8.68 -16.66 -4.61
C TYR A 99 7.48 -17.60 -4.75
N PHE A 100 6.26 -17.12 -4.51
CA PHE A 100 5.06 -17.96 -4.56
C PHE A 100 4.70 -18.45 -5.97
N CYS A 101 4.99 -17.67 -7.01
CA CYS A 101 4.64 -18.04 -8.38
C CYS A 101 5.65 -19.01 -9.00
N ILE A 102 6.94 -18.91 -8.67
CA ILE A 102 8.02 -19.62 -9.40
C ILE A 102 8.81 -20.59 -8.51
N ILE A 103 9.11 -20.19 -7.27
CA ILE A 103 9.98 -20.97 -6.37
C ILE A 103 9.16 -21.95 -5.53
N GLU A 104 8.14 -21.47 -4.83
CA GLU A 104 7.31 -22.25 -3.91
C GLU A 104 6.73 -23.53 -4.53
N PRO A 105 6.21 -23.54 -5.78
CA PRO A 105 5.69 -24.76 -6.39
C PRO A 105 6.72 -25.89 -6.51
N ARG A 106 8.02 -25.56 -6.46
CA ARG A 106 9.14 -26.50 -6.54
C ARG A 106 9.66 -26.92 -5.16
N VAL A 107 9.76 -25.97 -4.23
CA VAL A 107 10.34 -26.21 -2.89
C VAL A 107 9.32 -26.67 -1.87
N LYS A 108 8.05 -26.30 -2.04
CA LYS A 108 6.92 -26.72 -1.18
C LYS A 108 7.19 -26.45 0.30
N PHE A 109 7.87 -25.35 0.61
CA PHE A 109 8.28 -25.03 1.97
C PHE A 109 7.06 -24.82 2.88
N PHE A 110 6.01 -24.21 2.34
CA PHE A 110 4.75 -24.01 3.04
C PHE A 110 3.90 -25.28 3.12
N GLU A 111 4.35 -26.44 2.60
CA GLU A 111 3.69 -27.73 2.86
C GLU A 111 4.05 -28.27 4.26
N LEU A 112 5.18 -27.82 4.85
CA LEU A 112 5.66 -28.24 6.15
C LEU A 112 4.70 -27.81 7.28
N PRO A 113 4.29 -28.72 8.20
CA PRO A 113 3.30 -28.42 9.24
C PRO A 113 3.68 -27.24 10.14
N ALA A 114 4.95 -27.16 10.57
CA ALA A 114 5.44 -26.07 11.42
C ALA A 114 5.38 -24.71 10.70
N VAL A 115 5.75 -24.67 9.41
CA VAL A 115 5.71 -23.46 8.58
C VAL A 115 4.27 -23.00 8.38
N LYS A 116 3.34 -23.92 8.09
CA LYS A 116 1.90 -23.61 7.99
C LYS A 116 1.37 -22.99 9.28
N TRP A 117 1.73 -23.57 10.42
CA TRP A 117 1.28 -23.08 11.71
C TRP A 117 1.78 -21.65 11.98
N ILE A 118 3.08 -21.41 11.75
CA ILE A 118 3.67 -20.06 11.87
C ILE A 118 3.01 -19.08 10.90
N ASN A 119 2.83 -19.48 9.64
CA ASN A 119 2.17 -18.64 8.63
C ASN A 119 0.75 -18.25 9.04
N ASN A 120 -0.03 -19.17 9.62
CA ASN A 120 -1.36 -18.86 10.13
C ASN A 120 -1.31 -17.85 11.29
N VAL A 121 -0.35 -17.97 12.20
CA VAL A 121 -0.14 -16.99 13.28
C VAL A 121 0.20 -15.61 12.70
N VAL A 122 1.09 -15.55 11.71
CA VAL A 122 1.46 -14.30 11.03
C VAL A 122 0.24 -13.68 10.34
N ILE A 123 -0.57 -14.46 9.62
CA ILE A 123 -1.79 -13.97 8.97
C ILE A 123 -2.76 -13.39 10.00
N ILE A 124 -3.02 -14.10 11.10
CA ILE A 124 -3.90 -13.59 12.18
C ILE A 124 -3.34 -12.28 12.75
N GLY A 125 -2.03 -12.22 13.00
CA GLY A 125 -1.37 -11.01 13.49
C GLY A 125 -1.51 -9.83 12.54
N THR A 126 -1.28 -10.04 11.24
CA THR A 126 -1.43 -9.00 10.22
C THR A 126 -2.88 -8.53 10.12
N CYS A 127 -3.85 -9.46 10.08
CA CYS A 127 -5.27 -9.10 10.05
C CYS A 127 -5.70 -8.32 11.30
N ALA A 128 -5.24 -8.73 12.48
CA ALA A 128 -5.52 -8.03 13.72
C ALA A 128 -4.90 -6.63 13.75
N PHE A 129 -3.67 -6.49 13.25
CA PHE A 129 -3.00 -5.20 13.12
C PHE A 129 -3.73 -4.26 12.17
N THR A 130 -4.19 -4.74 11.00
CA THR A 130 -4.99 -3.94 10.06
C THR A 130 -6.32 -3.50 10.69
N ALA A 131 -7.02 -4.40 11.40
CA ALA A 131 -8.26 -4.04 12.09
C ALA A 131 -8.01 -3.01 13.22
N TYR A 132 -6.88 -3.13 13.92
CA TYR A 132 -6.46 -2.16 14.93
C TYR A 132 -6.17 -0.79 14.31
N LEU A 133 -5.45 -0.75 13.18
CA LEU A 133 -5.20 0.51 12.47
C LEU A 133 -6.50 1.18 12.03
N LEU A 134 -7.47 0.43 11.52
CA LEU A 134 -8.79 0.99 11.21
C LEU A 134 -9.44 1.57 12.47
N LEU A 135 -9.46 0.81 13.57
CA LEU A 135 -10.06 1.24 14.83
C LEU A 135 -9.40 2.53 15.37
N SER A 136 -8.08 2.63 15.33
CA SER A 136 -7.34 3.79 15.82
C SER A 136 -7.54 5.04 14.96
N ASN A 137 -7.85 4.88 13.67
CA ASN A 137 -8.02 5.99 12.74
C ASN A 137 -9.49 6.39 12.52
N LEU A 138 -10.46 5.58 12.92
CA LEU A 138 -11.89 5.92 12.86
C LEU A 138 -12.25 7.28 13.52
N PRO A 139 -11.67 7.68 14.67
CA PRO A 139 -11.92 9.00 15.24
C PRO A 139 -11.50 10.14 14.31
N TRP A 140 -10.41 9.98 13.56
CA TRP A 140 -9.95 10.96 12.58
C TRP A 140 -10.90 11.05 11.38
N TYR A 141 -11.42 9.91 10.91
CA TYR A 141 -12.41 9.86 9.83
C TYR A 141 -13.79 10.39 10.26
N LEU A 142 -14.20 10.15 11.51
CA LEU A 142 -15.53 10.48 12.06
C LEU A 142 -15.41 11.25 13.38
N PRO A 143 -14.86 12.48 13.36
CA PRO A 143 -14.58 13.25 14.58
C PRO A 143 -15.84 13.69 15.34
N GLN A 144 -17.01 13.61 14.68
CA GLN A 144 -18.30 13.91 15.29
C GLN A 144 -18.77 12.81 16.25
N ILE A 145 -18.21 11.60 16.15
CA ILE A 145 -18.66 10.40 16.88
C ILE A 145 -17.72 10.08 18.05
N GLY A 146 -16.43 10.45 17.97
CA GLY A 146 -15.46 10.17 19.02
C GLY A 146 -14.29 11.15 19.01
N ASP A 147 -13.73 11.38 20.19
CA ASP A 147 -12.60 12.27 20.47
C ASP A 147 -11.22 11.61 20.27
N GLY A 148 -11.19 10.31 20.00
CA GLY A 148 -9.95 9.53 19.81
C GLY A 148 -9.31 9.04 21.10
N GLU A 149 -9.83 9.44 22.27
CA GLU A 149 -9.33 9.03 23.59
C GLU A 149 -10.31 8.11 24.32
N SER A 150 -11.61 8.28 24.07
CA SER A 150 -12.68 7.51 24.70
C SER A 150 -13.01 6.22 23.97
N ILE A 151 -13.42 5.21 24.72
CA ILE A 151 -13.92 3.94 24.17
C ILE A 151 -15.32 4.18 23.61
N VAL A 152 -15.42 4.32 22.28
CA VAL A 152 -16.69 4.49 21.58
C VAL A 152 -17.17 3.16 21.01
N ILE A 153 -18.24 2.60 21.59
CA ILE A 153 -18.83 1.30 21.18
C ILE A 153 -19.15 1.27 19.68
N THR A 154 -19.62 2.39 19.12
CA THR A 154 -19.93 2.52 17.69
C THR A 154 -18.74 2.16 16.80
N PHE A 155 -17.50 2.54 17.16
CA PHE A 155 -16.32 2.20 16.36
C PHE A 155 -16.02 0.69 16.39
N TYR A 156 -16.18 0.03 17.54
CA TYR A 156 -16.04 -1.43 17.62
C TYR A 156 -17.09 -2.16 16.78
N VAL A 157 -18.33 -1.66 16.75
CA VAL A 157 -19.39 -2.22 15.90
C VAL A 157 -19.06 -2.05 14.42
N ILE A 158 -18.57 -0.88 14.00
CA ILE A 158 -18.13 -0.63 12.61
C ILE A 158 -17.02 -1.61 12.23
N VAL A 159 -15.96 -1.71 13.03
CA VAL A 159 -14.84 -2.62 12.77
C VAL A 159 -15.31 -4.07 12.71
N PHE A 160 -16.18 -4.49 13.62
CA PHE A 160 -16.76 -5.83 13.60
C PHE A 160 -17.55 -6.10 12.31
N CYS A 161 -18.40 -5.17 11.87
CA CYS A 161 -19.12 -5.28 10.61
C CYS A 161 -18.18 -5.35 9.41
N VAL A 162 -17.10 -4.56 9.39
CA VAL A 162 -16.08 -4.62 8.33
C VAL A 162 -15.38 -5.97 8.30
N ILE A 163 -15.02 -6.54 9.45
CA ILE A 163 -14.41 -7.89 9.54
C ILE A 163 -15.37 -8.96 9.00
N LEU A 164 -16.65 -8.89 9.35
CA LEU A 164 -17.66 -9.83 8.82
C LEU A 164 -17.80 -9.71 7.30
N ALA A 165 -17.88 -8.48 6.77
CA ALA A 165 -17.98 -8.23 5.34
C ALA A 165 -16.71 -8.68 4.58
N ALA A 166 -15.53 -8.43 5.14
CA ALA A 166 -14.26 -8.87 4.58
C ALA A 166 -14.15 -10.41 4.56
N THR A 167 -14.54 -11.07 5.65
CA THR A 167 -14.55 -12.54 5.75
C THR A 167 -15.52 -13.14 4.74
N TYR A 168 -16.73 -12.59 4.63
CA TYR A 168 -17.74 -13.05 3.69
C TYR A 168 -17.31 -12.84 2.22
N SER A 169 -16.81 -11.65 1.88
CA SER A 169 -16.35 -11.35 0.52
C SER A 169 -15.11 -12.14 0.10
N SER A 170 -14.33 -12.66 1.06
CA SER A 170 -13.17 -13.52 0.78
C SER A 170 -13.53 -14.97 0.45
N THR A 171 -14.81 -15.36 0.57
CA THR A 171 -15.24 -16.75 0.28
C THR A 171 -15.23 -17.11 -1.21
N ASP A 172 -15.42 -16.13 -2.09
CA ASP A 172 -15.44 -16.33 -3.53
C ASP A 172 -14.73 -15.16 -4.23
N ILE A 173 -13.83 -15.51 -5.16
CA ILE A 173 -13.07 -14.56 -5.98
C ILE A 173 -13.98 -13.61 -6.78
N LYS A 174 -15.23 -14.00 -7.05
CA LYS A 174 -16.24 -13.15 -7.68
C LYS A 174 -16.47 -11.87 -6.90
N TYR A 175 -16.56 -11.93 -5.57
CA TYR A 175 -16.78 -10.75 -4.75
C TYR A 175 -15.57 -9.84 -4.75
N VAL A 176 -14.37 -10.40 -4.60
CA VAL A 176 -13.10 -9.65 -4.69
C VAL A 176 -12.99 -8.89 -6.01
N ARG A 177 -13.37 -9.52 -7.13
CA ARG A 177 -13.42 -8.87 -8.44
C ARG A 177 -14.36 -7.67 -8.47
N ILE A 178 -15.59 -7.84 -8.00
CA ILE A 178 -16.61 -6.79 -8.03
C ILE A 178 -16.19 -5.64 -7.11
N LEU A 179 -15.79 -5.94 -5.87
CA LEU A 179 -15.33 -4.94 -4.90
C LEU A 179 -14.12 -4.17 -5.43
N SER A 180 -13.17 -4.86 -6.07
CA SER A 180 -11.96 -4.19 -6.58
C SER A 180 -12.31 -3.21 -7.71
N LEU A 181 -13.13 -3.64 -8.67
CA LEU A 181 -13.58 -2.74 -9.76
C LEU A 181 -14.39 -1.56 -9.23
N ALA A 182 -15.33 -1.82 -8.32
CA ALA A 182 -16.16 -0.78 -7.71
C ALA A 182 -15.31 0.23 -6.92
N SER A 183 -14.35 -0.26 -6.13
CA SER A 183 -13.47 0.59 -5.31
C SER A 183 -12.52 1.42 -6.18
N THR A 184 -11.99 0.87 -7.28
CA THR A 184 -11.19 1.65 -8.25
C THR A 184 -12.00 2.81 -8.81
N TRP A 185 -13.23 2.56 -9.27
CA TRP A 185 -14.08 3.63 -9.80
C TRP A 185 -14.50 4.64 -8.73
N LEU A 186 -14.82 4.17 -7.52
CA LEU A 186 -15.15 5.04 -6.39
C LEU A 186 -13.97 5.94 -6.02
N PHE A 187 -12.75 5.40 -6.01
CA PHE A 187 -11.54 6.16 -5.73
C PHE A 187 -11.28 7.23 -6.79
N LEU A 188 -11.40 6.89 -8.08
CA LEU A 188 -11.29 7.88 -9.17
C LEU A 188 -12.37 8.96 -9.08
N ALA A 189 -13.60 8.57 -8.73
CA ALA A 189 -14.70 9.51 -8.50
C ALA A 189 -14.42 10.43 -7.30
N LEU A 190 -13.82 9.91 -6.23
CA LEU A 190 -13.44 10.68 -5.05
C LEU A 190 -12.33 11.69 -5.38
N ILE A 191 -11.30 11.30 -6.15
CA ILE A 191 -10.28 12.23 -6.65
C ILE A 191 -10.93 13.35 -7.46
N ALA A 192 -11.79 13.02 -8.42
CA ALA A 192 -12.48 14.02 -9.24
C ALA A 192 -13.39 14.92 -8.39
N GLY A 193 -14.11 14.35 -7.43
CA GLY A 193 -14.98 15.08 -6.51
C GLY A 193 -14.22 16.05 -5.62
N LEU A 194 -13.09 15.63 -5.05
CA LEU A 194 -12.21 16.49 -4.25
C LEU A 194 -11.58 17.60 -5.10
N TRP A 195 -11.14 17.28 -6.32
CA TRP A 195 -10.56 18.26 -7.23
C TRP A 195 -11.57 19.35 -7.61
N ILE A 196 -12.81 18.96 -7.95
CA ILE A 196 -13.90 19.90 -8.24
C ILE A 196 -14.28 20.69 -6.98
N GLY A 197 -14.43 20.02 -5.84
CA GLY A 197 -14.81 20.64 -4.56
C GLY A 197 -13.79 21.66 -4.04
N ALA A 198 -12.50 21.41 -4.30
CA ALA A 198 -11.42 22.34 -3.98
C ALA A 198 -11.35 23.54 -4.96
N ALA A 199 -12.17 23.55 -6.03
CA ALA A 199 -12.21 24.59 -7.05
C ALA A 199 -10.83 24.92 -7.67
N ILE A 200 -9.96 23.91 -7.77
CA ILE A 200 -8.60 24.08 -8.31
C ILE A 200 -8.67 24.14 -9.83
N ALA A 201 -8.18 25.22 -10.42
CA ALA A 201 -8.11 25.37 -11.87
C ALA A 201 -7.27 24.24 -12.51
N PRO A 202 -7.65 23.70 -13.68
CA PRO A 202 -6.91 22.60 -14.32
C PRO A 202 -5.44 22.90 -14.57
N GLN A 203 -5.11 24.15 -14.89
CA GLN A 203 -3.73 24.61 -15.05
C GLN A 203 -2.92 24.39 -13.77
N VAL A 204 -3.46 24.81 -12.62
CA VAL A 204 -2.80 24.66 -11.32
C VAL A 204 -2.64 23.19 -10.96
N PHE A 205 -3.64 22.36 -11.25
CA PHE A 205 -3.55 20.91 -11.01
C PHE A 205 -2.41 20.26 -11.81
N VAL A 206 -2.28 20.61 -13.10
CA VAL A 206 -1.19 20.11 -13.95
C VAL A 206 0.17 20.62 -13.49
N GLU A 207 0.26 21.88 -13.05
CA GLU A 207 1.49 22.46 -12.49
C GLU A 207 1.92 21.71 -11.21
N GLN A 208 0.98 21.44 -10.31
CA GLN A 208 1.23 20.67 -9.08
C GLN A 208 1.64 19.23 -9.38
N LEU A 209 0.99 18.56 -10.35
CA LEU A 209 1.42 17.23 -10.81
C LEU A 209 2.87 17.23 -11.32
N GLY A 210 3.35 18.35 -11.87
CA GLY A 210 4.74 18.52 -12.28
C GLY A 210 5.75 18.35 -11.13
N LEU A 211 5.34 18.62 -9.88
CA LEU A 211 6.21 18.48 -8.71
C LEU A 211 6.63 17.02 -8.45
N VAL A 212 5.85 16.04 -8.93
CA VAL A 212 6.22 14.61 -8.90
C VAL A 212 7.54 14.38 -9.64
N GLY A 213 7.86 15.18 -10.66
CA GLY A 213 9.10 15.07 -11.42
C GLY A 213 10.36 15.18 -10.55
N ALA A 214 10.29 15.89 -9.42
CA ALA A 214 11.41 16.03 -8.48
C ALA A 214 11.81 14.69 -7.81
N TYR A 215 10.94 13.67 -7.85
CA TYR A 215 11.29 12.31 -7.46
C TYR A 215 12.48 11.78 -8.28
N PHE A 216 12.44 11.94 -9.60
CA PHE A 216 13.46 11.38 -10.49
C PHE A 216 14.81 12.08 -10.35
N THR A 217 14.81 13.36 -9.99
CA THR A 217 16.06 14.10 -9.71
C THR A 217 16.64 13.77 -8.33
N SER A 218 15.80 13.27 -7.41
CA SER A 218 16.17 12.99 -6.01
C SER A 218 16.23 11.48 -5.71
N LEU A 219 16.25 10.64 -6.74
CA LEU A 219 16.22 9.18 -6.63
C LEU A 219 17.26 8.59 -5.63
N PRO A 220 18.52 9.10 -5.57
CA PRO A 220 19.49 8.60 -4.60
C PRO A 220 19.03 8.73 -3.14
N SER A 221 18.29 9.79 -2.81
CA SER A 221 17.77 10.04 -1.46
C SER A 221 16.61 9.12 -1.09
N PHE A 222 15.94 8.51 -2.08
CA PHE A 222 14.79 7.61 -1.86
C PHE A 222 15.17 6.13 -1.75
N ILE A 223 16.39 5.76 -2.16
CA ILE A 223 16.83 4.34 -2.15
C ILE A 223 17.25 3.91 -0.75
N LEU A 224 17.82 4.82 0.05
CA LEU A 224 18.33 4.53 1.38
C LEU A 224 17.45 5.18 2.45
N PRO A 225 17.49 4.68 3.69
CA PRO A 225 16.75 5.29 4.81
C PRO A 225 17.14 6.76 4.97
N ILE A 226 16.14 7.64 5.06
CA ILE A 226 16.32 9.09 5.23
C ILE A 226 16.57 9.42 6.72
N ASN A 227 15.99 8.63 7.62
CA ASN A 227 16.10 8.79 9.08
C ASN A 227 16.90 7.64 9.71
N ASP A 228 17.32 7.80 10.98
CA ASP A 228 18.13 6.84 11.75
C ASP A 228 17.41 5.59 12.29
#